data_AF-A0A0G9HAH5-F1
#
_entry.id   AF-A0A0G9HAH5-F1
#
_cell.length_a   1.000
_cell.length_b   1.000
_cell.length_c   1.000
_cell.angle_alpha   90.00
_cell.angle_beta   90.00
_cell.angle_gamma   90.00
#
_symmetry.space_group_name_H-M   'P 1'
#
loop_
_entity.id
_entity.type
_entity.pdbx_description
1 polymer ?
#
loop_
_entity_poly.entity_id
_entity_poly.type
_entity_poly.pdbx_seq_one_letter_code
_entity_poly.pdbx_strand_id
1 'polypeptide(L)'
;MRLNRNVSPLIGRLVLATVCAVAFYMFWQARTGASSYARNPVGVLEATLKSLPIPPGSVLVGGPKLVDRVTIATAEQNYVVDGDPNEIAQFYRDHLVASGWREDVPGSGAPREMWFCRNGVLSAVTFLSEGRRVQYRVGLTSGGWASSKCG
;
A
#
# COMPACT_ATOMS: atom_id res chain seq x y z
N MET A 1 -5.64 -63.24 -21.54
CA MET A 1 -6.15 -61.91 -21.94
C MET A 1 -5.00 -60.91 -21.81
N ARG A 2 -4.25 -60.64 -22.90
CA ARG A 2 -3.11 -59.70 -22.89
C ARG A 2 -3.63 -58.33 -23.32
N LEU A 3 -3.66 -57.37 -22.39
CA LEU A 3 -4.00 -55.97 -22.68
C LEU A 3 -2.89 -55.35 -23.53
N ASN A 4 -3.21 -55.12 -24.80
CA ASN A 4 -2.34 -54.53 -25.80
C ASN A 4 -2.23 -53.01 -25.53
N ARG A 5 -1.24 -52.59 -24.73
CA ARG A 5 -0.93 -51.16 -24.50
C ARG A 5 0.03 -50.66 -25.59
N ASN A 6 -0.48 -50.48 -26.81
CA ASN A 6 0.19 -49.65 -27.81
C ASN A 6 -0.33 -48.21 -27.67
N VAL A 7 0.08 -47.54 -26.59
CA VAL A 7 -0.10 -46.10 -26.49
C VAL A 7 0.90 -45.48 -27.46
N SER A 8 0.40 -44.81 -28.50
CA SER A 8 1.25 -44.14 -29.50
C SER A 8 2.24 -43.20 -28.79
N PRO A 9 3.54 -43.24 -29.14
CA PRO A 9 4.57 -42.40 -28.51
C PRO A 9 4.25 -40.90 -28.65
N LEU A 10 3.43 -40.52 -29.63
CA LEU A 10 2.92 -39.16 -29.80
C LEU A 10 1.96 -38.75 -28.68
N ILE A 11 1.07 -39.66 -28.24
CA ILE A 11 0.12 -39.41 -27.15
C ILE A 11 0.88 -39.25 -25.83
N GLY A 12 1.91 -40.09 -25.60
CA GLY A 12 2.76 -39.98 -24.40
C GLY A 12 3.50 -38.64 -24.31
N ARG A 13 4.02 -38.12 -25.44
CA ARG A 13 4.69 -36.81 -25.50
C ARG A 13 3.72 -35.66 -25.26
N LEU A 14 2.50 -35.77 -25.78
CA LEU A 14 1.46 -34.76 -25.60
C LEU A 14 1.02 -34.65 -24.14
N VAL A 15 0.82 -35.79 -23.47
CA VAL A 15 0.49 -35.82 -22.03
C VAL A 15 1.62 -35.19 -21.19
N LEU A 16 2.88 -35.55 -21.47
CA LEU A 16 4.03 -35.01 -20.75
C LEU A 16 4.16 -33.48 -20.92
N ALA A 17 4.01 -32.98 -22.15
CA ALA A 17 4.08 -31.55 -22.43
C ALA A 17 3.00 -30.76 -21.67
N THR A 18 1.77 -31.28 -21.61
CA THR A 18 0.67 -30.65 -20.86
C THR A 18 0.94 -30.62 -19.37
N VAL A 19 1.45 -31.72 -18.79
CA VAL A 19 1.83 -31.77 -17.37
C VAL A 19 2.93 -30.77 -17.06
N CYS A 20 3.95 -30.66 -17.92
CA CYS A 20 5.02 -29.68 -17.76
C CYS A 20 4.50 -28.24 -17.86
N ALA A 21 3.62 -27.94 -18.81
CA ALA A 21 3.03 -26.61 -18.97
C ALA A 21 2.18 -26.21 -17.75
N VAL A 22 1.38 -27.14 -17.22
CA VAL A 22 0.58 -26.92 -16.02
C VAL A 22 1.47 -26.74 -14.78
N ALA A 23 2.51 -27.54 -14.61
CA ALA A 23 3.46 -27.40 -13.50
C ALA A 23 4.22 -26.08 -13.58
N PHE A 24 4.64 -25.67 -14.78
CA PHE A 24 5.28 -24.38 -15.02
C PHE A 24 4.32 -23.22 -14.73
N TYR A 25 3.06 -23.33 -15.16
CA TYR A 25 2.03 -22.34 -14.87
C TYR A 25 1.75 -22.23 -13.36
N MET A 26 1.63 -23.36 -12.65
CA MET A 26 1.47 -23.36 -11.19
C MET A 26 2.69 -22.81 -10.46
N PHE A 27 3.90 -23.12 -10.92
CA PHE A 27 5.14 -22.58 -10.35
C PHE A 27 5.27 -21.07 -10.60
N TRP A 28 4.92 -20.61 -11.81
CA TRP A 28 4.82 -19.20 -12.14
C TRP A 28 3.80 -18.52 -11.23
N GLN A 29 2.57 -19.05 -11.16
CA GLN A 29 1.51 -18.54 -10.29
C GLN A 29 1.94 -18.49 -8.83
N ALA A 30 2.63 -19.51 -8.32
CA ALA A 30 3.18 -19.52 -6.96
C ALA A 30 4.27 -18.46 -6.78
N ARG A 31 5.10 -18.21 -7.79
CA ARG A 31 6.14 -17.17 -7.75
C ARG A 31 5.55 -15.75 -7.83
N THR A 32 4.50 -15.54 -8.61
CA THR A 32 3.78 -14.26 -8.67
C THR A 32 2.86 -14.04 -7.47
N GLY A 33 2.27 -15.12 -6.93
CA GLY A 33 1.45 -15.09 -5.72
C GLY A 33 2.27 -15.01 -4.42
N ALA A 34 3.55 -15.43 -4.47
CA ALA A 34 4.52 -15.25 -3.39
C ALA A 34 5.15 -13.84 -3.35
N SER A 35 4.66 -12.89 -4.15
CA SER A 35 4.58 -11.49 -3.72
C SER A 35 3.59 -11.38 -2.56
N SER A 36 3.84 -12.15 -1.50
CA SER A 36 3.13 -12.16 -0.24
C SER A 36 3.18 -10.75 0.28
N TYR A 37 2.11 -9.99 0.05
CA TYR A 37 1.85 -8.61 0.45
C TYR A 37 2.89 -8.11 1.45
N ALA A 38 4.00 -7.57 0.93
CA ALA A 38 5.18 -7.32 1.73
C ALA A 38 4.85 -6.19 2.70
N ARG A 39 4.44 -6.58 3.90
CA ARG A 39 4.17 -5.69 5.00
C ARG A 39 5.48 -4.98 5.33
N ASN A 40 5.49 -3.67 5.18
CA ASN A 40 6.62 -2.88 5.62
C ASN A 40 6.67 -2.91 7.15
N PRO A 41 7.84 -3.19 7.76
CA PRO A 41 7.96 -3.18 9.22
C PRO A 41 7.65 -1.79 9.77
N VAL A 42 7.09 -1.71 10.98
CA VAL A 42 6.61 -0.44 11.55
C VAL A 42 7.70 0.63 11.64
N GLY A 43 8.96 0.24 11.89
CA GLY A 43 10.10 1.16 11.91
C GLY A 43 10.41 1.80 10.54
N VAL A 44 10.16 1.09 9.43
CA VAL A 44 10.28 1.66 8.07
C VAL A 44 9.15 2.66 7.83
N LEU A 45 7.94 2.37 8.30
CA LEU A 45 6.82 3.31 8.22
C LEU A 45 7.08 4.56 9.07
N GLU A 46 7.59 4.42 10.29
CA GLU A 46 7.95 5.56 11.14
C GLU A 46 9.05 6.43 10.50
N ALA A 47 10.10 5.82 9.95
CA ALA A 47 11.15 6.56 9.25
C ALA A 47 10.60 7.28 8.01
N THR A 48 9.73 6.62 7.24
CA THR A 48 9.08 7.23 6.08
C THR A 48 8.20 8.40 6.50
N LEU A 49 7.40 8.24 7.57
CA LEU A 49 6.53 9.28 8.11
C LEU A 49 7.32 10.52 8.52
N LYS A 50 8.49 10.34 9.16
CA LYS A 50 9.41 11.42 9.55
C LYS A 50 10.08 12.11 8.36
N SER A 51 10.18 11.44 7.22
CA SER A 51 10.75 12.00 5.98
C SER A 51 9.73 12.72 5.11
N LEU A 52 8.43 12.64 5.42
CA LEU A 52 7.40 13.29 4.63
C LEU A 52 7.52 14.82 4.74
N PRO A 53 7.18 15.55 3.66
CA PRO A 53 7.12 17.00 3.68
C PRO A 53 6.08 17.44 4.72
N ILE A 54 6.42 18.45 5.52
CA ILE A 54 5.53 19.03 6.53
C ILE A 54 5.18 20.46 6.07
N PRO A 55 3.89 20.83 6.01
CA PRO A 55 3.48 22.19 5.71
C PRO A 55 4.18 23.20 6.65
N PRO A 56 4.67 24.34 6.12
CA PRO A 56 5.29 25.38 6.94
C PRO A 56 4.36 25.84 8.07
N GLY A 57 4.90 25.98 9.28
CA GLY A 57 4.12 26.38 10.46
C GLY A 57 3.41 25.25 11.19
N SER A 58 3.40 24.02 10.66
CA SER A 58 2.84 22.87 11.37
C SER A 58 3.67 22.49 12.60
N VAL A 59 2.97 22.26 13.70
CA VAL A 59 3.53 21.83 14.98
C VAL A 59 3.05 20.40 15.30
N LEU A 60 3.97 19.55 15.74
CA LEU A 60 3.67 18.18 16.17
C LEU A 60 2.77 18.18 17.42
N VAL A 61 1.74 17.33 17.41
CA VAL A 61 0.85 17.11 18.57
C VAL A 61 1.11 15.71 19.12
N GLY A 62 1.97 15.63 20.14
CA GLY A 62 2.38 14.37 20.74
C GLY A 62 3.35 13.56 19.86
N GLY A 63 3.65 12.33 20.30
CA GLY A 63 4.49 11.40 19.56
C GLY A 63 3.71 10.60 18.50
N PRO A 64 4.43 9.91 17.58
CA PRO A 64 3.78 9.08 16.58
C PRO A 64 3.08 7.89 17.23
N LYS A 65 1.88 7.58 16.75
CA LYS A 65 1.13 6.38 17.13
C LYS A 65 1.52 5.26 16.18
N LEU A 66 2.11 4.20 16.73
CA LEU A 66 2.56 3.03 16.00
C LEU A 66 1.63 1.85 16.30
N VAL A 67 1.20 1.13 15.25
CA VAL A 67 0.43 -0.10 15.38
C VAL A 67 1.11 -1.19 14.57
N ASP A 68 1.56 -2.24 15.25
CA ASP A 68 2.18 -3.41 14.64
C ASP A 68 1.30 -4.64 14.88
N ARG A 69 0.57 -5.07 13.85
CA ARG A 69 -0.24 -6.29 13.87
C ARG A 69 0.22 -7.24 12.77
N VAL A 70 -0.09 -8.53 12.92
CA VAL A 70 0.33 -9.61 11.99
C VAL A 70 0.11 -9.25 10.52
N THR A 71 -1.02 -8.65 10.17
CA THR A 71 -1.42 -8.37 8.78
C THR A 71 -1.32 -6.90 8.38
N ILE A 72 -1.07 -5.99 9.32
CA ILE A 72 -1.10 -4.54 9.10
C ILE A 72 -0.09 -3.81 9.98
N ALA A 73 0.65 -2.89 9.40
CA ALA A 73 1.46 -1.93 10.14
C ALA A 73 0.94 -0.52 9.87
N THR A 74 0.83 0.31 10.91
CA THR A 74 0.53 1.74 10.75
C THR A 74 1.46 2.63 11.57
N ALA A 75 1.74 3.81 11.05
CA ALA A 75 2.42 4.90 11.75
C ALA A 75 1.65 6.19 11.49
N GLU A 76 1.16 6.85 12.54
CA GLU A 76 0.36 8.07 12.46
C GLU A 76 1.00 9.20 13.24
N GLN A 77 1.02 10.42 12.69
CA GLN A 77 1.46 11.62 13.37
C GLN A 77 0.41 12.73 13.24
N ASN A 78 0.07 13.33 14.38
CA ASN A 78 -0.83 14.47 14.43
C ASN A 78 -0.06 15.78 14.38
N TYR A 79 -0.68 16.76 13.74
CA TYR A 79 -0.16 18.11 13.56
C TYR A 79 -1.25 19.14 13.79
N VAL A 80 -0.81 20.34 14.13
CA VAL A 80 -1.66 21.54 14.17
C VAL A 80 -0.97 22.68 13.44
N VAL A 81 -1.72 23.43 12.65
CA VAL A 81 -1.23 24.59 11.90
C VAL A 81 -2.31 25.65 11.83
N ASP A 82 -1.91 26.92 11.87
CA ASP A 82 -2.82 28.02 11.61
C ASP A 82 -2.89 28.26 10.09
N GLY A 83 -4.08 28.18 9.49
CA GLY A 83 -4.23 28.28 8.03
C GLY A 83 -5.53 27.70 7.48
N ASP A 84 -5.60 27.58 6.15
CA ASP A 84 -6.72 26.96 5.43
C ASP A 84 -6.44 25.46 5.19
N PRO A 85 -7.36 24.53 5.52
CA PRO A 85 -7.21 23.11 5.18
C PRO A 85 -6.96 22.86 3.69
N ASN A 86 -7.46 23.69 2.78
CA ASN A 86 -7.23 23.58 1.34
C ASN A 86 -5.78 23.84 0.94
N GLU A 87 -5.09 24.77 1.63
CA GLU A 87 -3.67 25.04 1.39
C GLU A 87 -2.81 23.85 1.85
N ILE A 88 -3.15 23.24 2.99
CA ILE A 88 -2.50 22.03 3.49
C ILE A 88 -2.72 20.86 2.52
N ALA A 89 -3.94 20.69 2.03
CA ALA A 89 -4.29 19.68 1.05
C ALA A 89 -3.45 19.85 -0.22
N GLN A 90 -3.42 21.07 -0.77
CA GLN A 90 -2.65 21.37 -1.97
C GLN A 90 -1.15 21.15 -1.75
N PHE A 91 -0.59 21.56 -0.60
CA PHE A 91 0.80 21.30 -0.23
C PHE A 91 1.15 19.80 -0.30
N TYR A 92 0.35 18.94 0.31
CA TYR A 92 0.60 17.50 0.27
C TYR A 92 0.45 16.93 -1.14
N ARG A 93 -0.53 17.39 -1.92
CA ARG A 93 -0.67 16.97 -3.33
C ARG A 93 0.59 17.27 -4.12
N ASP A 94 1.06 18.51 -4.08
CA ASP A 94 2.22 18.94 -4.87
C ASP A 94 3.49 18.20 -4.45
N HIS A 95 3.78 18.13 -3.15
CA HIS A 95 5.03 17.55 -2.67
C HIS A 95 5.04 16.01 -2.71
N LEU A 96 3.92 15.33 -2.41
CA LEU A 96 3.88 13.87 -2.46
C LEU A 96 3.88 13.37 -3.90
N VAL A 97 3.15 14.01 -4.82
CA VAL A 97 3.20 13.66 -6.24
C VAL A 97 4.58 13.89 -6.82
N ALA A 98 5.23 15.02 -6.52
CA ALA A 98 6.62 15.27 -6.91
C ALA A 98 7.60 14.23 -6.35
N SER A 99 7.29 13.63 -5.20
CA SER A 99 8.08 12.57 -4.57
C SER A 99 7.74 11.15 -5.07
N GLY A 100 6.92 11.04 -6.12
CA GLY A 100 6.54 9.76 -6.74
C GLY A 100 5.42 9.01 -6.04
N TRP A 101 4.62 9.69 -5.21
CA TRP A 101 3.37 9.12 -4.71
C TRP A 101 2.25 9.35 -5.73
N ARG A 102 1.37 8.36 -5.91
CA ARG A 102 0.18 8.46 -6.76
C ARG A 102 -1.02 8.85 -5.90
N GLU A 103 -1.72 9.93 -6.25
CA GLU A 103 -2.99 10.27 -5.60
C GLU A 103 -4.02 9.16 -5.83
N ASP A 104 -4.81 8.85 -4.81
CA ASP A 104 -5.86 7.84 -4.82
C ASP A 104 -7.13 8.42 -4.16
N VAL A 105 -8.28 7.84 -4.47
CA VAL A 105 -9.57 8.30 -3.93
C VAL A 105 -9.88 7.50 -2.67
N PRO A 106 -10.21 8.17 -1.54
CA PRO A 106 -10.71 7.47 -0.36
C PRO A 106 -12.00 6.74 -0.71
N GLY A 107 -12.01 5.42 -0.50
CA GLY A 107 -13.17 4.58 -0.83
C GLY A 107 -14.42 4.89 -0.01
N SER A 108 -14.26 5.63 1.10
CA SER A 108 -15.33 6.04 2.02
C SER A 108 -16.09 7.29 1.57
N GLY A 109 -15.61 8.01 0.54
CA GLY A 109 -16.16 9.32 0.17
C GLY A 109 -16.03 10.38 1.28
N ALA A 110 -15.16 10.14 2.28
CA ALA A 110 -14.96 11.07 3.39
C ALA A 110 -14.33 12.37 2.83
N PRO A 111 -15.04 13.51 2.88
CA PRO A 111 -14.58 14.75 2.24
C PRO A 111 -13.34 15.38 2.92
N ARG A 112 -12.86 14.75 4.00
CA ARG A 112 -11.81 15.28 4.89
C ARG A 112 -10.55 14.43 4.86
N GLU A 113 -10.38 13.63 3.81
CA GLU A 113 -9.27 12.70 3.69
C GLU A 113 -8.68 12.70 2.29
N MET A 114 -7.35 12.62 2.21
CA MET A 114 -6.61 12.49 0.96
C MET A 114 -5.74 11.25 1.02
N TRP A 115 -5.78 10.43 -0.03
CA TRP A 115 -5.02 9.18 -0.11
C TRP A 115 -3.93 9.27 -1.16
N PHE A 116 -2.78 8.69 -0.83
CA PHE A 116 -1.64 8.58 -1.72
C PHE A 116 -1.03 7.19 -1.62
N CYS A 117 -0.67 6.60 -2.74
CA CYS A 117 -0.08 5.27 -2.82
C CYS A 117 1.36 5.32 -3.31
N ARG A 118 2.24 4.54 -2.68
CA ARG A 118 3.61 4.31 -3.17
C ARG A 118 4.15 2.99 -2.65
N ASN A 119 4.64 2.14 -3.54
CA ASN A 119 5.36 0.90 -3.21
C ASN A 119 4.63 0.01 -2.17
N GLY A 120 3.32 -0.19 -2.34
CA GLY A 120 2.50 -0.98 -1.43
C GLY A 120 2.22 -0.34 -0.06
N VAL A 121 2.51 0.96 0.10
CA VAL A 121 2.17 1.78 1.27
C VAL A 121 1.08 2.79 0.89
N LEU A 122 0.06 2.89 1.73
CA LEU A 122 -0.93 3.96 1.67
C LEU A 122 -0.55 5.07 2.65
N SER A 123 -0.51 6.30 2.18
CA SER A 123 -0.49 7.50 3.00
C SER A 123 -1.88 8.13 3.01
N ALA A 124 -2.38 8.48 4.19
CA ALA A 124 -3.63 9.17 4.39
C ALA A 124 -3.40 10.49 5.14
N VAL A 125 -3.90 11.59 4.59
CA VAL A 125 -3.95 12.90 5.27
C VAL A 125 -5.39 13.15 5.68
N THR A 126 -5.66 13.15 6.98
CA THR A 126 -7.02 13.30 7.55
C THR A 126 -7.15 14.63 8.30
N PHE A 127 -8.12 15.46 7.93
CA PHE A 127 -8.45 16.71 8.61
C PHE A 127 -9.41 16.44 9.76
N LEU A 128 -8.97 16.68 11.00
CA LEU A 128 -9.72 16.39 12.23
C LEU A 128 -10.61 17.57 12.64
N SER A 129 -10.18 18.80 12.35
CA SER A 129 -10.89 20.04 12.68
C SER A 129 -10.79 21.05 11.54
N GLU A 130 -11.87 21.81 11.34
CA GLU A 130 -11.96 22.93 10.40
C GLU A 130 -12.16 24.21 11.20
N GLY A 131 -11.20 25.13 11.08
CA GLY A 131 -11.16 26.40 11.81
C GLY A 131 -9.84 27.10 11.52
N ARG A 132 -9.63 28.30 12.08
CA ARG A 132 -8.36 29.05 11.86
C ARG A 132 -7.11 28.27 12.28
N ARG A 133 -7.28 27.33 13.21
CA ARG A 133 -6.26 26.39 13.67
C ARG A 133 -6.66 24.98 13.28
N VAL A 134 -6.12 24.50 12.16
CA VAL A 134 -6.44 23.20 11.57
C VAL A 134 -5.66 22.11 12.30
N GLN A 135 -6.37 21.08 12.76
CA GLN A 135 -5.75 19.85 13.24
C GLN A 135 -5.87 18.80 12.15
N TYR A 136 -4.75 18.16 11.82
CA TYR A 136 -4.72 17.11 10.82
C TYR A 136 -3.77 15.98 11.25
N ARG A 137 -3.96 14.82 10.64
CA ARG A 137 -3.17 13.62 10.88
C ARG A 137 -2.63 13.09 9.57
N VAL A 138 -1.37 12.70 9.58
CA VAL A 138 -0.75 11.95 8.48
C VAL A 138 -0.50 10.53 8.95
N GLY A 139 -1.02 9.55 8.22
CA GLY A 139 -0.90 8.14 8.53
C GLY A 139 -0.30 7.36 7.38
N LEU A 140 0.65 6.48 7.66
CA LEU A 140 1.15 5.48 6.72
C LEU A 140 0.62 4.10 7.12
N THR A 141 0.12 3.35 6.16
CA THR A 141 -0.42 1.99 6.34
C THR A 141 0.20 1.04 5.33
N SER A 142 0.68 -0.12 5.80
CA SER A 142 1.09 -1.22 4.93
C SER A 142 0.47 -2.55 5.40
N GLY A 143 0.40 -3.53 4.50
CA GLY A 143 -0.22 -4.83 4.74
C GLY A 143 -1.08 -5.27 3.56
N GLY A 144 -1.77 -6.41 3.70
CA GLY A 144 -2.49 -7.08 2.60
C GLY A 144 -3.37 -6.15 1.75
N TRP A 145 -4.21 -5.36 2.41
CA TRP A 145 -5.09 -4.42 1.73
C TRP A 145 -4.34 -3.24 1.08
N ALA A 146 -3.41 -2.61 1.79
CA ALA A 146 -2.64 -1.48 1.27
C ALA A 146 -1.74 -1.89 0.10
N SER A 147 -1.14 -3.08 0.17
CA SER A 147 -0.35 -3.64 -0.92
C SER A 147 -1.21 -4.03 -2.13
N SER A 148 -2.45 -4.48 -1.93
CA SER A 148 -3.38 -4.74 -3.04
C SER A 148 -3.80 -3.44 -3.76
N LYS A 149 -3.98 -2.35 -3.00
CA LYS A 149 -4.42 -1.05 -3.55
C LYS A 149 -3.27 -0.21 -4.12
N CYS A 150 -2.09 -0.27 -3.50
CA CYS A 150 -0.92 0.57 -3.78
C CYS A 150 0.28 -0.17 -4.39
N GLY A 151 0.15 -1.46 -4.70
CA GLY A 151 1.19 -2.31 -5.30
C GLY A 151 1.08 -2.45 -6.82
#